data_AF-A0A1A9WM91-F1
#
_entry.id   AF-A0A1A9WM91-F1
#
_cell.length_a   1.000
_cell.length_b   1.000
_cell.length_c   1.000
_cell.angle_alpha   90.00
_cell.angle_beta   90.00
_cell.angle_gamma   90.00
#
_symmetry.space_group_name_H-M   'P 1'
#
loop_
_entity.id
_entity.type
_entity.pdbx_description
1 polymer ?
#
loop_
_entity_poly.entity_id
_entity_poly.type
_entity_poly.pdbx_seq_one_letter_code
_entity_poly.pdbx_strand_id
1 'polypeptide(L)'
;MSPNDTVTNLSYGEKRLLVLCCTLIGNTSIVLLNDPTRYMRHEDQRLFWQILQEEKNERAIIVTTTSIDEAEWLADRIGILDDGVLLAYGSSFFLKTRFGIGCDLIILKDPNQSSGPITEIINRFVPNAVPENQVGDLLLYKLPTDKRPLYQKMLLLLEDSSNTLGITSIRVANSEMSEVFMTLGMESTTKSTVPEVSKLPE
;
A
#
# COMPACT_ATOMS: atom_id res chain seq x y z
N MET A 1 11.33 31.27 4.18
CA MET A 1 11.87 31.62 2.85
C MET A 1 11.64 33.10 2.61
N SER A 2 12.69 33.88 2.37
CA SER A 2 12.55 35.26 1.93
C SER A 2 12.37 35.26 0.41
N PRO A 3 11.49 36.10 -0.18
CA PRO A 3 11.24 36.10 -1.63
C PRO A 3 12.47 36.32 -2.52
N ASN A 4 13.58 36.82 -1.95
CA ASN A 4 14.81 37.15 -2.68
C ASN A 4 15.98 36.19 -2.38
N ASP A 5 15.73 35.05 -1.74
CA ASP A 5 16.78 34.06 -1.51
C ASP A 5 17.26 33.48 -2.85
N THR A 6 18.58 33.46 -3.07
CA THR A 6 19.16 32.88 -4.28
C THR A 6 19.00 31.36 -4.28
N VAL A 7 18.88 30.75 -5.47
CA VAL A 7 18.73 29.29 -5.63
C VAL A 7 19.83 28.52 -4.87
N THR A 8 21.04 29.08 -4.76
CA THR A 8 22.15 28.49 -4.01
C THR A 8 21.83 28.25 -2.55
N ASN A 9 21.06 29.14 -1.93
CA ASN A 9 20.75 29.16 -0.50
C ASN A 9 19.53 28.31 -0.15
N LEU A 10 18.81 27.80 -1.15
CA LEU A 10 17.66 26.95 -0.95
C LEU A 10 18.08 25.55 -0.50
N SER A 11 17.30 24.98 0.43
CA SER A 11 17.37 23.58 0.80
C SER A 11 17.06 22.68 -0.40
N TYR A 12 17.36 21.40 -0.25
CA TYR A 12 17.08 20.42 -1.31
C TYR A 12 15.58 20.36 -1.66
N GLY A 13 14.71 20.38 -0.65
CA GLY A 13 13.25 20.37 -0.84
C GLY A 13 12.75 21.64 -1.54
N GLU A 14 13.21 22.81 -1.10
CA GLU A 14 12.86 24.10 -1.72
C GLU A 14 13.30 24.17 -3.20
N LYS A 15 14.49 23.63 -3.53
CA LYS A 15 14.94 23.55 -4.94
C LYS A 15 14.02 22.69 -5.80
N ARG A 16 13.58 21.55 -5.26
CA ARG A 16 12.66 20.65 -5.97
C ARG A 16 11.26 21.24 -6.11
N LEU A 17 10.76 21.95 -5.08
CA LEU A 17 9.52 22.72 -5.16
C LEU A 17 9.61 23.82 -6.23
N LEU A 18 10.74 24.54 -6.30
CA LEU A 18 10.97 25.53 -7.35
C LEU A 18 10.93 24.89 -8.74
N VAL A 19 11.56 23.73 -8.93
CA VAL A 19 11.50 22.98 -10.21
C VAL A 19 10.06 22.57 -10.55
N LEU A 20 9.28 22.12 -9.57
CA LEU A 20 7.87 21.82 -9.77
C LEU A 20 7.10 23.06 -10.23
N CYS A 21 7.25 24.19 -9.54
CA CYS A 21 6.61 25.45 -9.92
C CYS A 21 6.97 25.86 -11.36
N CYS A 22 8.25 25.80 -11.72
CA CYS A 22 8.71 26.08 -13.08
C CYS A 22 8.06 25.15 -14.12
N THR A 23 7.83 23.88 -13.76
CA THR A 23 7.19 22.89 -14.63
C THR A 23 5.70 23.20 -14.83
N LEU A 24 5.02 23.68 -13.79
CA LEU A 24 3.58 23.96 -13.80
C LEU A 24 3.21 25.27 -14.50
N ILE A 25 4.06 26.31 -14.37
CA ILE A 25 3.86 27.64 -15.00
C ILE A 25 3.67 27.54 -16.51
N GLY A 26 4.28 26.55 -17.17
CA GLY A 26 4.15 26.35 -18.61
C GLY A 26 2.77 25.90 -19.10
N ASN A 27 1.79 25.73 -18.22
CA ASN A 27 0.44 25.22 -18.51
C ASN A 27 0.44 23.95 -19.39
N THR A 28 1.39 23.05 -19.11
CA THR A 28 1.55 21.79 -19.82
C THR A 28 0.43 20.81 -19.48
N SER A 29 -0.12 20.16 -20.51
CA SER A 29 -1.21 19.18 -20.39
C SER A 29 -0.75 17.87 -19.73
N ILE A 30 0.54 17.56 -19.82
CA ILE A 30 1.16 16.34 -19.28
C ILE A 30 2.43 16.73 -18.54
N VAL A 31 2.58 16.23 -17.31
CA VAL A 31 3.75 16.43 -16.46
C VAL A 31 4.32 15.06 -16.07
N LEU A 32 5.62 14.86 -16.31
CA LEU A 32 6.35 13.63 -15.95
C LEU A 32 7.31 13.94 -14.80
N LEU A 33 7.20 13.20 -13.70
CA LEU A 33 8.02 13.39 -12.50
C LEU A 33 8.70 12.06 -12.13
N ASN A 34 10.03 12.08 -12.01
CA ASN A 34 10.80 10.91 -11.59
C ASN A 34 11.38 11.09 -10.19
N ASP A 35 10.97 10.23 -9.26
CA ASP A 35 11.30 10.26 -7.83
C ASP A 35 11.22 11.69 -7.26
N PRO A 36 10.08 12.40 -7.40
CA PRO A 36 10.03 13.85 -7.20
C PRO A 36 10.36 14.27 -5.76
N THR A 37 9.94 13.48 -4.79
CA THR A 37 10.05 13.80 -3.36
C THR A 37 11.14 13.04 -2.61
N ARG A 38 11.96 12.28 -3.36
CA ARG A 38 13.08 11.52 -2.80
C ARG A 38 14.08 12.46 -2.14
N TYR A 39 14.46 12.15 -0.90
CA TYR A 39 15.37 12.96 -0.06
C TYR A 39 14.83 14.32 0.43
N MET A 40 13.54 14.61 0.24
CA MET A 40 12.89 15.74 0.89
C MET A 40 12.55 15.43 2.35
N ARG A 41 12.40 16.47 3.18
CA ARG A 41 11.83 16.33 4.53
C ARG A 41 10.32 16.13 4.44
N HIS A 42 9.72 15.46 5.41
CA HIS A 42 8.28 15.19 5.42
C HIS A 42 7.40 16.44 5.23
N GLU A 43 7.82 17.59 5.77
CA GLU A 43 7.12 18.87 5.58
C GLU A 43 7.10 19.32 4.11
N ASP A 44 8.24 19.25 3.42
CA ASP A 44 8.38 19.61 2.01
C ASP A 44 7.64 18.63 1.09
N GLN A 45 7.66 17.33 1.43
CA GLN A 45 6.93 16.29 0.69
C GLN A 45 5.43 16.57 0.70
N ARG A 46 4.87 16.89 1.87
CA ARG A 46 3.44 17.21 2.01
C ARG A 46 3.05 18.41 1.16
N LEU A 47 3.85 19.47 1.19
CA LEU A 47 3.60 20.66 0.36
C LEU A 47 3.68 20.31 -1.13
N PHE A 48 4.69 19.54 -1.54
CA PHE A 48 4.83 19.07 -2.92
C PHE A 48 3.60 18.28 -3.37
N TRP A 49 3.13 17.35 -2.54
CA TRP A 49 1.97 16.52 -2.82
C TRP A 49 0.67 17.33 -2.89
N GLN A 50 0.52 18.33 -2.03
CA GLN A 50 -0.64 19.22 -2.05
C GLN A 50 -0.71 19.98 -3.38
N ILE A 51 0.41 20.53 -3.85
CA ILE A 51 0.48 21.22 -5.15
C ILE A 51 0.08 20.28 -6.29
N LEU A 52 0.58 19.05 -6.30
CA LEU A 52 0.19 18.07 -7.31
C LEU A 52 -1.30 17.73 -7.27
N GLN A 53 -1.89 17.62 -6.07
CA GLN A 53 -3.31 17.34 -5.92
C GLN A 53 -4.21 18.50 -6.36
N GLU A 54 -3.75 19.75 -6.24
CA GLU A 54 -4.46 20.91 -6.78
C GLU A 54 -4.40 20.93 -8.32
N GLU A 55 -3.26 20.56 -8.90
CA GLU A 55 -3.03 20.58 -10.34
C GLU A 55 -3.62 19.40 -11.11
N LYS A 56 -3.84 18.23 -10.48
CA LYS A 56 -4.27 17.01 -11.18
C LYS A 56 -5.63 17.14 -11.89
N ASN A 57 -6.46 18.11 -11.52
CA ASN A 57 -7.77 18.33 -12.15
C ASN A 57 -7.63 18.99 -13.53
N GLU A 58 -6.55 19.74 -13.76
CA GLU A 58 -6.32 20.52 -14.97
C GLU A 58 -5.37 19.82 -15.95
N ARG A 59 -4.58 18.84 -15.48
CA ARG A 59 -3.55 18.17 -16.28
C ARG A 59 -3.31 16.72 -15.87
N ALA A 60 -2.76 15.93 -16.78
CA ALA A 60 -2.30 14.58 -16.48
C ALA A 60 -0.90 14.60 -15.85
N ILE A 61 -0.74 13.94 -14.71
CA ILE A 61 0.53 13.86 -13.99
C ILE A 61 0.94 12.40 -13.88
N ILE A 62 2.13 12.06 -14.37
CA ILE A 62 2.71 10.72 -14.27
C ILE A 62 3.91 10.81 -13.32
N VAL A 63 3.83 10.09 -12.21
CA VAL A 63 4.90 10.01 -11.22
C VAL A 63 5.48 8.61 -11.23
N THR A 64 6.81 8.50 -11.39
CA THR A 64 7.55 7.29 -11.06
C THR A 64 8.15 7.46 -9.67
N THR A 65 7.91 6.49 -8.79
CA THR A 65 8.38 6.55 -7.41
C THR A 65 8.68 5.15 -6.88
N THR A 66 9.71 5.04 -6.04
CA THR A 66 9.95 3.84 -5.23
C THR A 66 9.18 3.86 -3.91
N SER A 67 8.46 4.94 -3.59
CA SER A 67 7.66 5.05 -2.37
C SER A 67 6.23 4.58 -2.63
N ILE A 68 5.87 3.49 -1.97
CA ILE A 68 4.50 2.96 -2.01
C ILE A 68 3.52 3.96 -1.38
N ASP A 69 3.94 4.63 -0.30
CA ASP A 69 3.12 5.65 0.38
C ASP A 69 2.82 6.84 -0.54
N GLU A 70 3.82 7.33 -1.29
CA GLU A 70 3.62 8.40 -2.26
C GLU A 70 2.65 7.99 -3.37
N ALA A 71 2.83 6.79 -3.93
CA ALA A 71 1.94 6.27 -4.97
C ALA A 71 0.50 6.11 -4.45
N GLU A 72 0.32 5.60 -3.24
CA GLU A 72 -0.99 5.42 -2.62
C GLU A 72 -1.67 6.75 -2.27
N TRP A 73 -0.90 7.77 -1.85
CA TRP A 73 -1.45 9.06 -1.47
C TRP A 73 -1.81 9.95 -2.67
N LEU A 74 -0.98 9.95 -3.72
CA LEU A 74 -1.13 10.85 -4.86
C LEU A 74 -1.99 10.28 -5.98
N ALA A 75 -1.84 8.98 -6.27
CA ALA A 75 -2.25 8.47 -7.56
C ALA A 75 -3.73 8.07 -7.58
N ASP A 76 -4.44 8.49 -8.63
CA ASP A 76 -5.77 7.96 -8.92
C ASP A 76 -5.66 6.50 -9.42
N ARG A 77 -4.56 6.16 -10.10
CA ARG A 77 -4.22 4.82 -10.57
C ARG A 77 -2.73 4.55 -10.42
N ILE A 78 -2.40 3.35 -9.95
CA ILE A 78 -1.04 2.88 -9.68
C ILE A 78 -0.70 1.80 -10.70
N GLY A 79 0.49 1.89 -11.29
CA GLY A 79 1.10 0.83 -12.08
C GLY A 79 2.30 0.25 -11.33
N ILE A 80 2.38 -1.08 -11.25
CA ILE A 80 3.52 -1.78 -10.65
C ILE A 80 4.38 -2.31 -11.80
N LEU A 81 5.59 -1.80 -11.90
CA LEU A 81 6.56 -2.10 -12.95
C LEU A 81 7.70 -2.93 -12.36
N ASP A 82 8.09 -4.00 -13.04
CA ASP A 82 9.27 -4.80 -12.71
C ASP A 82 9.96 -5.26 -14.01
N ASP A 83 11.28 -5.15 -14.07
CA ASP A 83 12.12 -5.48 -15.23
C ASP A 83 11.55 -5.00 -16.60
N GLY A 84 11.03 -3.76 -16.63
CA GLY A 84 10.43 -3.17 -17.82
C GLY A 84 9.03 -3.67 -18.20
N VAL A 85 8.43 -4.55 -17.39
CA VAL A 85 7.10 -5.13 -17.59
C VAL A 85 6.12 -4.56 -16.58
N LEU A 86 4.96 -4.09 -17.06
CA LEU A 86 3.86 -3.64 -16.21
C LEU A 86 3.12 -4.87 -15.65
N LEU A 87 3.39 -5.22 -14.40
CA LEU A 87 2.83 -6.40 -13.74
C LEU A 87 1.35 -6.21 -13.39
N ALA A 88 0.98 -5.03 -12.88
CA ALA A 88 -0.37 -4.72 -12.48
C ALA A 88 -0.68 -3.23 -12.65
N TYR A 89 -1.96 -2.91 -12.86
CA TYR A 89 -2.41 -1.54 -13.02
C TYR A 89 -3.87 -1.37 -12.56
N GLY A 90 -4.15 -0.34 -11.77
CA GLY A 90 -5.48 -0.05 -11.27
C GLY A 90 -5.49 0.96 -10.13
N SER A 91 -6.64 1.23 -9.54
CA SER A 91 -6.69 2.00 -8.29
C SER A 91 -6.06 1.19 -7.14
N SER A 92 -5.60 1.86 -6.08
CA SER A 92 -5.11 1.17 -4.88
C SER A 92 -6.11 0.11 -4.38
N PHE A 93 -7.40 0.47 -4.32
CA PHE A 93 -8.45 -0.46 -3.93
C PHE A 93 -8.55 -1.70 -4.83
N PHE A 94 -8.48 -1.52 -6.15
CA PHE A 94 -8.51 -2.63 -7.10
C PHE A 94 -7.30 -3.55 -6.91
N LEU A 95 -6.10 -2.97 -6.77
CA LEU A 95 -4.87 -3.74 -6.60
C LEU A 95 -4.89 -4.54 -5.29
N LYS A 96 -5.26 -3.92 -4.17
CA LYS A 96 -5.44 -4.59 -2.87
C LYS A 96 -6.49 -5.69 -2.91
N THR A 97 -7.58 -5.49 -3.66
CA THR A 97 -8.64 -6.49 -3.76
C THR A 97 -8.24 -7.68 -4.63
N ARG A 98 -7.52 -7.43 -5.73
CA ARG A 98 -7.18 -8.45 -6.73
C ARG A 98 -5.94 -9.26 -6.37
N PHE A 99 -4.96 -8.61 -5.78
CA PHE A 99 -3.61 -9.15 -5.53
C PHE A 99 -3.24 -9.16 -4.05
N GLY A 100 -4.07 -8.60 -3.16
CA GLY A 100 -3.88 -8.71 -1.72
C GLY A 100 -4.08 -10.16 -1.25
N ILE A 101 -3.21 -10.59 -0.34
CA ILE A 101 -3.17 -11.98 0.14
C ILE A 101 -4.34 -12.27 1.10
N GLY A 102 -5.02 -11.24 1.62
CA GLY A 102 -6.14 -11.45 2.53
C GLY A 102 -6.62 -10.20 3.25
N CYS A 103 -7.12 -10.39 4.46
CA CYS A 103 -7.30 -9.34 5.45
C CYS A 103 -6.75 -9.80 6.80
N ASP A 104 -6.30 -8.84 7.58
CA ASP A 104 -5.77 -9.07 8.91
C ASP A 104 -6.90 -8.98 9.92
N LEU A 105 -7.15 -10.07 10.64
CA LEU A 105 -8.05 -10.10 11.79
C LEU A 105 -7.21 -9.92 13.05
N ILE A 106 -7.41 -8.78 13.69
CA ILE A 106 -6.72 -8.34 14.89
C ILE A 106 -7.70 -8.47 16.06
N ILE A 107 -7.37 -9.31 17.03
CA ILE A 107 -8.17 -9.51 18.24
C ILE A 107 -7.32 -9.14 19.45
N LEU A 108 -7.83 -8.24 20.29
CA LEU A 108 -7.31 -8.03 21.64
C LEU A 108 -8.17 -8.81 22.62
N LYS A 109 -7.54 -9.59 23.51
CA LYS A 109 -8.21 -10.37 24.55
C LYS A 109 -7.61 -10.09 25.93
N ASP A 110 -8.30 -10.48 26.99
CA ASP A 110 -7.70 -10.50 28.32
C ASP A 110 -6.43 -11.39 28.29
N PRO A 111 -5.28 -10.90 28.78
CA PRO A 111 -4.06 -11.69 28.84
C PRO A 111 -4.21 -12.98 29.67
N ASN A 112 -5.14 -13.01 30.62
CA ASN A 112 -5.40 -14.16 31.49
C ASN A 112 -6.30 -15.24 30.84
N GLN A 113 -6.97 -14.91 29.73
CA GLN A 113 -7.83 -15.83 28.99
C GLN A 113 -7.05 -16.62 27.93
N SER A 114 -7.43 -17.87 27.68
CA SER A 114 -6.81 -18.69 26.64
C SER A 114 -7.24 -18.25 25.23
N SER A 115 -6.33 -18.25 24.27
CA SER A 115 -6.65 -17.98 22.86
C SER A 115 -7.30 -19.17 22.14
N GLY A 116 -7.19 -20.39 22.68
CA GLY A 116 -7.69 -21.62 22.04
C GLY A 116 -9.15 -21.54 21.58
N PRO A 117 -10.10 -21.15 22.45
CA PRO A 117 -11.51 -21.02 22.08
C PRO A 117 -11.77 -20.01 20.94
N ILE A 118 -10.99 -18.93 20.87
CA ILE A 118 -11.06 -17.94 19.79
C ILE A 118 -10.60 -18.59 18.49
N THR A 119 -9.46 -19.28 18.52
CA THR A 119 -8.90 -20.02 17.37
C THR A 119 -9.85 -21.10 16.88
N GLU A 120 -10.57 -21.79 17.78
CA GLU A 120 -11.58 -22.79 17.42
C GLU A 120 -12.75 -22.18 16.65
N ILE A 121 -13.26 -21.03 17.08
CA ILE A 121 -14.34 -20.33 16.37
C ILE A 121 -13.86 -19.91 14.97
N ILE A 122 -12.66 -19.35 14.86
CA ILE A 122 -12.09 -18.95 13.57
C ILE A 122 -11.93 -20.18 12.66
N ASN A 123 -11.46 -21.31 13.20
CA ASN A 123 -11.27 -22.55 12.43
C ASN A 123 -12.56 -23.15 11.86
N ARG A 124 -13.74 -22.86 12.44
CA ARG A 124 -15.03 -23.27 11.85
C ARG A 124 -15.29 -22.62 10.49
N PHE A 125 -14.74 -21.43 10.26
CA PHE A 125 -14.92 -20.68 9.02
C PHE A 125 -13.68 -20.73 8.13
N VAL A 126 -12.49 -20.64 8.73
CA VAL A 126 -11.20 -20.72 8.05
C VAL A 126 -10.42 -21.91 8.62
N PRO A 127 -10.65 -23.13 8.10
CA PRO A 127 -9.90 -24.30 8.52
C PRO A 127 -8.38 -24.11 8.43
N ASN A 128 -7.68 -24.60 9.44
CA ASN A 128 -6.24 -24.49 9.67
C ASN A 128 -5.75 -23.05 9.92
N ALA A 129 -6.64 -22.14 10.32
CA ALA A 129 -6.23 -20.82 10.76
C ALA A 129 -5.45 -20.94 12.08
N VAL A 130 -4.24 -20.40 12.06
CA VAL A 130 -3.37 -20.22 13.23
C VAL A 130 -3.03 -18.74 13.33
N PRO A 131 -2.83 -18.20 14.55
CA PRO A 131 -2.38 -16.83 14.69
C PRO A 131 -0.99 -16.71 14.06
N GLU A 132 -0.85 -15.78 13.12
CA GLU A 132 0.44 -15.41 12.53
C GLU A 132 1.32 -14.74 13.59
N ASN A 133 0.70 -13.97 14.48
CA ASN A 133 1.37 -13.36 15.61
C ASN A 133 0.50 -13.44 16.88
N GLN A 134 1.13 -13.80 17.99
CA GLN A 134 0.51 -13.83 19.31
C GLN A 134 1.46 -13.21 20.34
N VAL A 135 1.16 -12.00 20.80
CA VAL A 135 1.97 -11.27 21.79
C VAL A 135 1.05 -10.75 22.88
N GLY A 136 1.18 -11.31 24.09
CA GLY A 136 0.36 -10.89 25.23
C GLY A 136 -1.14 -11.10 25.01
N ASP A 137 -1.85 -9.99 24.88
CA ASP A 137 -3.29 -9.88 24.60
C ASP A 137 -3.63 -9.86 23.10
N LEU A 138 -2.64 -9.65 22.23
CA LEU A 138 -2.84 -9.51 20.79
C LEU A 138 -2.79 -10.87 20.08
N LEU A 139 -3.83 -11.12 19.26
CA LEU A 139 -3.88 -12.19 18.27
C LEU A 139 -4.05 -11.60 16.87
N LEU A 140 -3.16 -11.96 15.96
CA LEU A 140 -3.20 -11.57 14.55
C LEU A 140 -3.42 -12.82 13.69
N TYR A 141 -4.46 -12.81 12.86
CA TYR A 141 -4.73 -13.86 11.89
C TYR A 141 -4.76 -13.29 10.47
N LYS A 142 -4.13 -14.01 9.54
CA LYS A 142 -4.28 -13.78 8.10
C LYS A 142 -5.48 -14.54 7.58
N LEU A 143 -6.49 -13.82 7.11
CA LEU A 143 -7.72 -14.40 6.59
C LEU A 143 -7.71 -14.37 5.04
N PRO A 144 -7.91 -15.50 4.36
CA PRO A 144 -7.82 -15.56 2.89
C PRO A 144 -8.95 -14.79 2.18
N THR A 145 -8.71 -14.26 0.98
CA THR A 145 -9.76 -13.50 0.27
C THR A 145 -10.95 -14.37 -0.16
N ASP A 146 -10.75 -15.67 -0.41
CA ASP A 146 -11.78 -16.58 -0.95
C ASP A 146 -12.96 -16.84 0.00
N LYS A 147 -12.76 -16.64 1.30
CA LYS A 147 -13.76 -16.91 2.34
C LYS A 147 -14.46 -15.65 2.87
N ARG A 148 -14.26 -14.50 2.21
CA ARG A 148 -14.86 -13.20 2.59
C ARG A 148 -16.36 -13.25 2.91
N PRO A 149 -17.23 -13.96 2.15
CA PRO A 149 -18.66 -14.03 2.46
C PRO A 149 -18.98 -14.67 3.83
N LEU A 150 -18.06 -15.48 4.37
CA LEU A 150 -18.21 -16.14 5.66
C LEU A 150 -17.77 -15.26 6.84
N TYR A 151 -16.99 -14.21 6.60
CA TYR A 151 -16.44 -13.37 7.65
C TYR A 151 -17.49 -12.62 8.44
N GLN A 152 -18.59 -12.21 7.81
CA GLN A 152 -19.69 -11.60 8.55
C GLN A 152 -20.22 -12.53 9.66
N LYS A 153 -20.48 -13.81 9.34
CA LYS A 153 -20.99 -14.78 10.32
C LYS A 153 -19.96 -15.10 11.40
N MET A 154 -18.69 -15.21 11.01
CA MET A 154 -17.59 -15.43 11.94
C MET A 154 -17.43 -14.26 12.92
N LEU A 155 -17.44 -13.02 12.43
CA LEU A 155 -17.28 -11.82 13.25
C LEU A 155 -18.45 -11.66 14.23
N LEU A 156 -19.69 -11.89 13.79
CA LEU A 156 -20.86 -11.87 14.67
C LEU A 156 -20.74 -12.90 15.79
N LEU A 157 -20.30 -14.14 15.50
CA LEU A 157 -20.12 -15.16 16.53
C LEU A 157 -19.01 -14.82 17.53
N LEU A 158 -17.93 -14.19 17.08
CA LEU A 158 -16.85 -13.71 17.94
C LEU A 158 -17.33 -12.55 18.83
N GLU A 159 -18.15 -11.66 18.29
CA GLU A 159 -18.74 -10.53 19.01
C GLU A 159 -19.78 -11.00 20.06
N ASP A 160 -20.67 -11.93 19.69
CA ASP A 160 -21.65 -12.54 20.60
C ASP A 160 -20.97 -13.29 21.76
N SER A 161 -19.84 -13.94 21.47
CA SER A 161 -19.07 -14.71 22.46
C SER A 161 -17.99 -13.88 23.16
N SER A 162 -17.88 -12.57 22.86
CA SER A 162 -16.77 -11.71 23.29
C SER A 162 -16.56 -11.71 24.81
N ASN A 163 -17.63 -11.55 25.59
CA ASN A 163 -17.57 -11.54 27.05
C ASN A 163 -17.05 -12.88 27.62
N THR A 164 -17.48 -14.01 27.06
CA THR A 164 -17.06 -15.34 27.52
C THR A 164 -15.60 -15.65 27.17
N LEU A 165 -15.14 -15.15 26.03
CA LEU A 165 -13.81 -15.35 25.48
C LEU A 165 -12.79 -14.31 26.00
N GLY A 166 -13.26 -13.32 26.78
CA GLY A 166 -12.45 -12.19 27.23
C GLY A 166 -11.97 -11.30 26.09
N ILE A 167 -12.69 -11.22 24.96
CA ILE A 167 -12.29 -10.36 23.83
C ILE A 167 -12.58 -8.91 24.19
N THR A 168 -11.56 -8.07 24.16
CA THR A 168 -11.65 -6.62 24.39
C THR A 168 -11.95 -5.86 23.11
N SER A 169 -11.37 -6.28 21.97
CA SER A 169 -11.67 -5.65 20.67
C SER A 169 -11.41 -6.59 19.51
N ILE A 170 -12.14 -6.37 18.42
CA ILE A 170 -11.98 -7.07 17.15
C ILE A 170 -11.83 -6.00 16.06
N ARG A 171 -10.79 -6.11 15.24
CA ARG A 171 -10.56 -5.23 14.09
C ARG A 171 -10.22 -6.06 12.86
N VAL A 172 -10.70 -5.61 11.71
CA VAL A 172 -10.34 -6.15 10.41
C VAL A 172 -9.60 -5.06 9.64
N ALA A 173 -8.40 -5.35 9.17
CA ALA A 173 -7.62 -4.47 8.31
C ALA A 173 -7.45 -5.11 6.93
N ASN A 174 -7.50 -4.30 5.88
CA ASN A 174 -7.27 -4.76 4.51
C ASN A 174 -5.77 -4.92 4.26
N SER A 175 -5.41 -5.75 3.28
CA SER A 175 -4.05 -5.79 2.74
C SER A 175 -3.50 -4.40 2.42
N GLU A 176 -2.23 -4.20 2.74
CA GLU A 176 -1.48 -3.00 2.39
C GLU A 176 -0.97 -3.06 0.96
N MET A 177 -0.65 -1.91 0.35
CA MET A 177 -0.02 -1.88 -0.97
C MET A 177 1.38 -2.51 -0.94
N SER A 178 2.06 -2.45 0.20
CA SER A 178 3.36 -3.09 0.44
C SER A 178 3.29 -4.60 0.20
N GLU A 179 2.27 -5.27 0.73
CA GLU A 179 2.02 -6.70 0.55
C GLU A 179 1.74 -7.05 -0.91
N VAL A 180 0.91 -6.24 -1.60
CA VAL A 180 0.64 -6.41 -3.04
C VAL A 180 1.92 -6.29 -3.86
N PHE A 181 2.74 -5.28 -3.58
CA PHE A 181 4.01 -5.07 -4.28
C PHE A 181 4.96 -6.25 -4.11
N MET A 182 5.11 -6.74 -2.87
CA MET A 182 5.96 -7.90 -2.58
C MET A 182 5.46 -9.17 -3.27
N THR A 183 4.15 -9.41 -3.25
CA THR A 183 3.53 -10.58 -3.89
C THR A 183 3.82 -10.60 -5.39
N LEU A 184 3.60 -9.47 -6.07
CA LEU A 184 3.83 -9.35 -7.50
C LEU A 184 5.31 -9.47 -7.88
N GLY A 185 6.22 -8.92 -7.07
CA GLY A 185 7.67 -9.05 -7.27
C GLY A 185 8.21 -10.47 -7.02
N MET A 186 7.56 -11.25 -6.15
CA MET A 186 7.88 -12.68 -5.99
C MET A 186 7.35 -13.53 -7.15
N GLU A 187 6.21 -13.16 -7.75
CA GLU A 187 5.68 -13.84 -8.93
C GLU A 187 6.47 -13.58 -10.22
N SER A 188 7.09 -12.40 -10.36
CA SER A 188 7.93 -12.09 -11.52
C SER A 188 9.24 -12.88 -11.52
N THR A 189 9.87 -13.05 -10.36
CA THR A 189 11.09 -13.87 -10.19
C THR A 189 10.87 -15.34 -10.51
N THR A 190 9.64 -15.86 -10.38
CA THR A 190 9.30 -17.24 -10.76
C THR A 190 8.94 -17.41 -12.24
N LYS A 191 8.70 -16.32 -12.99
CA LYS A 191 8.29 -16.35 -14.41
C LYS A 191 9.33 -15.78 -15.39
N SER A 192 10.50 -15.35 -14.93
CA SER A 192 11.55 -14.83 -15.82
C SER A 192 12.34 -15.96 -16.51
N THR A 193 11.78 -16.51 -17.59
CA THR A 193 12.58 -16.96 -18.73
C THR A 193 12.50 -15.88 -19.80
N VAL A 194 13.45 -14.94 -19.77
CA VAL A 194 13.67 -14.01 -20.88
C VAL A 194 14.13 -14.83 -22.10
N PRO A 195 13.50 -14.72 -23.28
CA PRO A 195 14.09 -15.26 -24.49
C PRO A 195 15.32 -14.41 -24.85
N GLU A 196 16.49 -15.06 -24.93
CA GLU A 196 17.71 -14.45 -25.45
C GLU A 196 17.43 -13.83 -26.83
N VAL A 197 17.62 -12.51 -26.95
CA VAL A 197 17.74 -11.86 -28.25
C VAL A 197 19.12 -12.19 -28.78
N SER A 198 19.29 -13.40 -29.34
CA SER A 198 20.46 -13.76 -30.13
C SER A 198 20.11 -13.86 -31.61
N LYS A 199 20.82 -13.02 -32.39
CA LYS A 199 21.03 -13.05 -33.85
C LYS A 199 19.96 -12.39 -34.73
N LEU A 200 20.20 -11.12 -35.06
CA LEU A 200 19.88 -10.58 -36.38
C LEU A 200 21.14 -10.76 -37.26
N PRO A 201 21.03 -11.33 -38.47
CA PRO A 201 22.12 -11.33 -39.44
C PRO A 201 22.28 -9.93 -40.06
N GLU A 202 23.51 -9.65 -40.51
CA GLU A 202 24.00 -8.38 -41.09
C GLU A 202 23.13 -7.76 -42.18
#